data_AF-A0A2B7X0A6-F1
#
_entry.id   AF-A0A2B7X0A6-F1
#
_cell.length_a   1.000
_cell.length_b   1.000
_cell.length_c   1.000
_cell.angle_alpha   90.00
_cell.angle_beta   90.00
_cell.angle_gamma   90.00
#
_symmetry.space_group_name_H-M   'P 1'
#
loop_
_entity.id
_entity.type
_entity.pdbx_description
1 polymer ?
#
loop_
_entity_poly.entity_id
_entity_poly.type
_entity_poly.pdbx_seq_one_letter_code
_entity_poly.pdbx_strand_id
1 'polypeptide(L)'
;MSAGTNGARRVATLLRPSTFDSAVCRSCQETLSRRGYATATAAESTAPATTQTTPSDTTNSSPILTPKYDIKAGIVLSRPPRLTRELTSFEKAFYFYQRRLNDRLALPFTRYFYFKRDTPADVDWKRKIKDRLTPSRDIGRYNAYSSEAWNDELLVGSVESEPEHQINALVKDAEGRVVTDTDEGEGKKDEVPRPLPRVTEADQKEDHRSLDRLLHRTLYLLVQVKNGDKAFWMFPSVKLEEKENLRMGAERALLDSAGPNMNTWMVGYHPIGHYVYNLRKPKPNPEAGIEFRGEKIFFLKGRIMAGQADLTKSTQGITDFKWLAKDEIQKYVLPVYWSSIKNMLEER
;
A
#
# COMPACT_ATOMS: atom_id res chain seq x y z
N MET A 1 -2.20 5.23 -58.17
CA MET A 1 -2.44 3.77 -58.08
C MET A 1 -2.72 3.39 -56.64
N SER A 2 -3.85 2.70 -56.45
CA SER A 2 -4.33 1.94 -55.29
C SER A 2 -4.44 2.59 -53.91
N ALA A 3 -5.66 3.03 -53.60
CA ALA A 3 -6.17 3.27 -52.25
C ALA A 3 -6.65 1.93 -51.65
N GLY A 4 -6.13 1.58 -50.46
CA GLY A 4 -6.51 0.38 -49.71
C GLY A 4 -7.82 0.56 -48.94
N THR A 5 -8.73 -0.38 -49.16
CA THR A 5 -10.10 -0.47 -48.65
C THR A 5 -10.18 -0.74 -47.14
N ASN A 6 -10.72 0.21 -46.37
CA ASN A 6 -11.17 -0.02 -44.98
C ASN A 6 -12.69 0.22 -44.80
N GLY A 7 -13.47 0.01 -45.87
CA GLY A 7 -14.93 0.20 -45.89
C GLY A 7 -15.74 -0.90 -45.17
N ALA A 8 -15.16 -2.08 -44.92
CA ALA A 8 -15.94 -3.25 -44.47
C ALA A 8 -16.13 -3.36 -42.94
N ARG A 9 -15.38 -2.61 -42.11
CA ARG A 9 -15.57 -2.63 -40.64
C ARG A 9 -16.51 -1.55 -40.11
N ARG A 10 -16.93 -0.58 -40.94
CA ARG A 10 -17.80 0.54 -40.53
C ARG A 10 -19.29 0.25 -40.63
N VAL A 11 -19.70 -0.80 -41.36
CA VAL A 11 -21.12 -1.15 -41.54
C VAL A 11 -21.63 -2.07 -40.40
N ALA A 12 -20.74 -2.79 -39.71
CA ALA A 12 -21.12 -3.74 -38.65
C ALA A 12 -21.46 -3.09 -37.29
N THR A 13 -21.20 -1.80 -37.10
CA THR A 13 -21.52 -1.08 -35.85
C THR A 13 -22.86 -0.34 -35.88
N LEU A 14 -23.49 -0.19 -37.05
CA LEU A 14 -24.77 0.51 -37.22
C LEU A 14 -26.00 -0.39 -37.08
N LEU A 15 -25.82 -1.72 -36.97
CA LEU A 15 -26.92 -2.70 -36.98
C LEU A 15 -26.98 -3.59 -35.73
N ARG A 16 -26.32 -3.21 -34.63
CA ARG A 16 -26.46 -3.90 -33.35
C ARG A 16 -27.40 -3.14 -32.41
N PRO A 17 -28.53 -3.72 -31.98
CA PRO A 17 -29.31 -3.14 -30.89
C PRO A 17 -28.51 -3.26 -29.59
N SER A 18 -28.21 -2.14 -28.95
CA SER A 18 -27.50 -2.12 -27.67
C SER A 18 -28.46 -2.54 -26.55
N THR A 19 -28.31 -3.76 -26.06
CA THR A 19 -28.88 -4.19 -24.77
C THR A 19 -28.05 -3.59 -23.64
N PHE A 20 -28.27 -2.31 -23.36
CA PHE A 20 -27.82 -1.69 -22.11
C PHE A 20 -28.89 -0.72 -21.63
N ASP A 21 -29.54 -1.14 -20.55
CA ASP A 21 -30.39 -0.32 -19.69
C ASP A 21 -29.61 0.95 -19.31
N SER A 22 -29.97 2.08 -19.90
CA SER A 22 -29.37 3.37 -19.57
C SER A 22 -30.47 4.33 -19.15
N ALA A 23 -30.55 4.53 -17.83
CA ALA A 23 -31.33 5.58 -17.19
C ALA A 23 -30.70 6.96 -17.50
N VAL A 24 -30.76 7.39 -18.76
CA VAL A 24 -30.27 8.69 -19.22
C VAL A 24 -31.37 9.35 -20.06
N CYS A 25 -31.68 10.61 -19.77
CA CYS A 25 -32.80 11.30 -20.42
C CYS A 25 -32.49 11.68 -21.87
N ARG A 26 -33.54 11.76 -22.69
CA ARG A 26 -33.51 11.92 -24.14
C ARG A 26 -32.72 13.17 -24.62
N SER A 27 -32.68 14.25 -23.83
CA SER A 27 -31.95 15.48 -24.19
C SER A 27 -30.42 15.35 -24.07
N CYS A 28 -29.91 14.46 -23.23
CA CYS A 28 -28.48 14.19 -23.12
C CYS A 28 -27.96 13.34 -24.30
N GLN A 29 -28.83 12.56 -24.92
CA GLN A 29 -28.49 11.73 -26.07
C GLN A 29 -28.32 12.58 -27.34
N GLU A 30 -29.15 13.60 -27.52
CA GLU A 30 -29.09 14.51 -28.68
C GLU A 30 -27.84 15.43 -28.69
N THR A 31 -27.28 15.74 -27.52
CA THR A 31 -26.07 16.58 -27.40
C THR A 31 -24.77 15.83 -27.70
N LEU A 32 -24.74 14.50 -27.48
CA LEU A 32 -23.57 13.67 -27.77
C LEU A 32 -23.39 13.39 -29.27
N SER A 33 -24.47 13.37 -30.06
CA SER A 33 -24.41 13.11 -31.51
C SER A 33 -23.94 14.32 -32.35
N ARG A 34 -23.75 15.51 -31.76
CA ARG A 34 -23.42 16.76 -32.49
C ARG A 34 -22.00 17.30 -32.30
N ARG A 35 -21.02 16.49 -31.87
CA ARG A 35 -19.60 16.89 -32.00
C ARG A 35 -19.01 16.41 -33.33
N GLY A 36 -19.29 17.18 -34.37
CA GLY A 36 -18.47 17.21 -35.59
C GLY A 36 -17.13 17.87 -35.27
N TYR A 37 -16.04 17.23 -35.70
CA TYR A 37 -14.67 17.72 -35.54
C TYR A 37 -14.50 19.08 -36.24
N ALA A 38 -14.17 20.13 -35.48
CA ALA A 38 -13.80 21.43 -36.01
C ALA A 38 -12.27 21.53 -36.10
N THR A 39 -11.73 21.46 -37.31
CA THR A 39 -10.41 21.99 -37.65
C THR A 39 -10.60 23.44 -38.11
N ALA A 40 -10.08 24.40 -37.35
CA ALA A 40 -10.10 25.80 -37.72
C ALA A 40 -8.67 26.33 -37.86
N THR A 41 -8.22 26.41 -39.11
CA THR A 41 -7.19 27.32 -39.60
C THR A 41 -7.85 28.61 -40.07
N ALA A 42 -7.40 29.78 -39.62
CA ALA A 42 -7.72 31.10 -40.20
C ALA A 42 -6.50 31.99 -39.93
N ALA A 43 -5.68 32.36 -40.92
CA ALA A 43 -5.91 33.26 -42.07
C ALA A 43 -6.19 34.71 -41.62
N GLU A 44 -5.18 35.57 -41.82
CA GLU A 44 -5.24 37.02 -41.67
C GLU A 44 -6.11 37.66 -42.75
N SER A 45 -6.91 38.66 -42.37
CA SER A 45 -7.51 39.62 -43.29
C SER A 45 -7.67 40.98 -42.61
N THR A 46 -7.31 42.02 -43.34
CA THR A 46 -7.11 43.42 -42.95
C THR A 46 -8.37 44.30 -43.16
N ALA A 47 -8.57 45.23 -42.20
CA ALA A 47 -9.20 46.58 -42.28
C ALA A 47 -10.72 46.73 -42.54
N PRO A 48 -11.37 47.91 -42.28
CA PRO A 48 -10.86 49.17 -41.71
C PRO A 48 -11.68 49.75 -40.52
N ALA A 49 -11.17 50.86 -39.98
CA ALA A 49 -11.64 51.64 -38.85
C ALA A 49 -12.99 52.35 -39.04
N THR A 50 -13.75 52.50 -37.95
CA THR A 50 -14.74 53.58 -37.80
C THR A 50 -14.74 54.06 -36.35
N THR A 51 -14.43 55.35 -36.20
CA THR A 51 -14.41 56.13 -34.97
C THR A 51 -15.83 56.47 -34.54
N GLN A 52 -16.20 56.14 -33.30
CA GLN A 52 -17.30 56.83 -32.59
C GLN A 52 -16.91 57.10 -31.13
N THR A 53 -17.18 58.33 -30.74
CA THR A 53 -16.81 59.06 -29.52
C THR A 53 -17.81 58.86 -28.37
N THR A 54 -17.29 58.54 -27.17
CA THR A 54 -17.72 58.92 -25.78
C THR A 54 -19.18 58.64 -25.32
N PRO A 55 -19.46 58.33 -24.02
CA PRO A 55 -18.86 58.94 -22.84
C PRO A 55 -18.39 57.99 -21.72
N SER A 56 -17.56 58.59 -20.87
CA SER A 56 -17.00 58.10 -19.62
C SER A 56 -18.09 57.80 -18.58
N ASP A 57 -18.31 56.52 -18.31
CA ASP A 57 -18.89 56.07 -17.04
C ASP A 57 -17.76 55.72 -16.09
N THR A 58 -17.68 56.49 -15.00
CA THR A 58 -16.92 56.21 -13.79
C THR A 58 -17.50 54.97 -13.12
N THR A 59 -17.14 53.78 -13.62
CA THR A 59 -17.25 52.57 -12.83
C THR A 59 -16.09 52.56 -11.84
N ASN A 60 -16.40 52.72 -10.56
CA ASN A 60 -15.53 52.27 -9.46
C ASN A 60 -15.36 50.75 -9.61
N SER A 61 -14.48 50.31 -10.51
CA SER A 61 -14.05 48.92 -10.59
C SER A 61 -13.10 48.69 -9.43
N SER A 62 -13.62 48.13 -8.34
CA SER A 62 -12.76 47.44 -7.39
C SER A 62 -11.85 46.49 -8.20
N PRO A 63 -10.52 46.49 -7.97
CA PRO A 63 -9.63 45.72 -8.82
C PRO A 63 -10.03 44.24 -8.80
N ILE A 64 -10.23 43.65 -9.98
CA ILE A 64 -10.52 42.22 -10.12
C ILE A 64 -9.26 41.46 -9.72
N LEU A 65 -9.20 40.99 -8.48
CA LEU A 65 -8.06 40.25 -7.96
C LEU A 65 -8.05 38.84 -8.55
N THR A 66 -6.88 38.38 -9.00
CA THR A 66 -6.73 37.02 -9.55
C THR A 66 -6.63 35.99 -8.42
N PRO A 67 -7.44 34.92 -8.42
CA PRO A 67 -7.41 33.93 -7.36
C PRO A 67 -6.15 33.06 -7.45
N LYS A 68 -5.31 33.10 -6.41
CA LYS A 68 -4.07 32.31 -6.30
C LYS A 68 -4.19 31.23 -5.24
N TYR A 69 -3.66 30.06 -5.57
CA TYR A 69 -3.46 28.94 -4.66
C TYR A 69 -1.97 28.74 -4.42
N ASP A 70 -1.58 28.51 -3.18
CA ASP A 70 -0.22 28.05 -2.88
C ASP A 70 -0.15 26.55 -3.17
N ILE A 71 0.70 26.20 -4.14
CA ILE A 71 0.98 24.81 -4.49
C ILE A 71 2.01 24.28 -3.49
N LYS A 72 1.72 23.14 -2.88
CA LYS A 72 2.63 22.44 -1.97
C LYS A 72 2.95 21.05 -2.50
N ALA A 73 4.22 20.66 -2.37
CA ALA A 73 4.68 19.30 -2.57
C ALA A 73 4.63 18.55 -1.25
N GLY A 74 3.84 17.48 -1.18
CA GLY A 74 3.77 16.58 -0.04
C GLY A 74 4.39 15.23 -0.34
N ILE A 75 4.91 14.56 0.69
CA ILE A 75 5.45 13.21 0.58
C ILE A 75 4.71 12.24 1.50
N VAL A 76 4.26 11.12 0.93
CA VAL A 76 3.73 9.98 1.66
C VAL A 76 4.84 8.96 1.75
N LEU A 77 5.65 9.08 2.80
CA LEU A 77 6.73 8.14 3.05
C LEU A 77 6.16 6.88 3.71
N SER A 78 6.39 5.74 3.08
CA SER A 78 5.86 4.44 3.50
C SER A 78 6.97 3.45 3.82
N ARG A 79 6.83 2.73 4.93
CA ARG A 79 7.65 1.55 5.27
C ARG A 79 6.83 0.31 4.89
N PRO A 80 7.21 -0.46 3.86
CA PRO A 80 6.43 -1.63 3.42
C PRO A 80 6.43 -2.76 4.47
N PRO A 81 5.53 -3.75 4.38
CA PRO A 81 5.50 -4.89 5.27
C PRO A 81 6.81 -5.68 5.13
N ARG A 82 7.43 -6.02 6.26
CA ARG A 82 8.61 -6.90 6.33
C ARG A 82 8.21 -8.36 6.56
N LEU A 83 7.03 -8.60 7.13
CA LEU A 83 6.48 -9.93 7.36
C LEU A 83 5.24 -10.16 6.49
N THR A 84 4.99 -11.42 6.19
CA THR A 84 3.72 -11.86 5.59
C THR A 84 2.56 -11.52 6.52
N ARG A 85 1.38 -11.31 5.94
CA ARG A 85 0.15 -11.09 6.73
C ARG A 85 -0.18 -12.29 7.60
N GLU A 86 -0.95 -12.05 8.65
CA GLU A 86 -1.58 -13.13 9.39
C GLU A 86 -2.71 -13.77 8.59
N LEU A 87 -2.82 -15.08 8.74
CA LEU A 87 -3.89 -15.87 8.12
C LEU A 87 -5.14 -15.77 8.99
N THR A 88 -6.29 -15.62 8.35
CA THR A 88 -7.59 -15.71 9.03
C THR A 88 -7.83 -17.15 9.51
N SER A 89 -8.72 -17.33 10.48
CA SER A 89 -9.10 -18.66 10.98
C SER A 89 -9.58 -19.60 9.86
N PHE A 90 -10.36 -19.06 8.92
CA PHE A 90 -10.81 -19.80 7.74
C PHE A 90 -9.65 -20.22 6.84
N GLU A 91 -8.72 -19.33 6.54
CA GLU A 91 -7.57 -19.65 5.69
C GLU A 91 -6.65 -20.69 6.33
N LYS A 92 -6.42 -20.61 7.65
CA LYS A 92 -5.66 -21.64 8.38
C LYS A 92 -6.29 -23.02 8.23
N ALA A 93 -7.60 -23.12 8.47
CA ALA A 93 -8.35 -24.36 8.33
C ALA A 93 -8.35 -24.87 6.88
N PHE A 94 -8.58 -23.98 5.91
CA PHE A 94 -8.57 -24.31 4.49
C PHE A 94 -7.21 -24.85 4.03
N TYR A 95 -6.11 -24.18 4.38
CA TYR A 95 -4.78 -24.68 4.00
C TYR A 95 -4.48 -26.03 4.62
N PHE A 96 -4.84 -26.23 5.89
CA PHE A 96 -4.65 -27.52 6.54
C PHE A 96 -5.47 -28.64 5.85
N TYR A 97 -6.74 -28.38 5.56
CA TYR A 97 -7.60 -29.29 4.81
C TYR A 97 -6.99 -29.66 3.46
N GLN A 98 -6.53 -28.67 2.70
CA GLN A 98 -5.89 -28.89 1.40
C GLN A 98 -4.60 -29.71 1.52
N ARG A 99 -3.82 -29.55 2.60
CA ARG A 99 -2.61 -30.36 2.83
C ARG A 99 -2.95 -31.83 3.08
N ARG A 100 -3.97 -32.15 3.88
CA ARG A 100 -4.41 -33.54 4.08
C ARG A 100 -4.99 -34.15 2.81
N LEU A 101 -5.78 -33.39 2.05
CA LEU A 101 -6.26 -33.82 0.74
C LEU A 101 -5.11 -34.07 -0.24
N ASN A 102 -4.09 -33.21 -0.24
CA ASN A 102 -2.88 -33.42 -1.03
C ASN A 102 -2.13 -34.69 -0.59
N ASP A 103 -2.04 -35.00 0.71
CA ASP A 103 -1.41 -36.24 1.20
C ASP A 103 -2.12 -37.51 0.69
N ARG A 104 -3.43 -37.43 0.44
CA ARG A 104 -4.24 -38.53 -0.17
C ARG A 104 -3.99 -38.70 -1.66
N LEU A 105 -3.83 -37.60 -2.39
CA LEU A 105 -3.75 -37.60 -3.85
C LEU A 105 -2.31 -37.68 -4.37
N ALA A 106 -1.35 -37.22 -3.58
CA ALA A 106 0.05 -37.22 -3.95
C ALA A 106 0.61 -38.65 -3.99
N LEU A 107 1.61 -38.84 -4.85
CA LEU A 107 2.37 -40.09 -4.86
C LEU A 107 3.07 -40.29 -3.50
N PRO A 108 3.18 -41.54 -3.03
CA PRO A 108 3.82 -41.83 -1.75
C PRO A 108 5.28 -41.38 -1.76
N PHE A 109 5.73 -40.85 -0.63
CA PHE A 109 7.09 -40.35 -0.46
C PHE A 109 8.14 -41.45 -0.68
N THR A 110 9.03 -41.25 -1.65
CA THR A 110 10.07 -42.21 -2.03
C THR A 110 11.30 -42.10 -1.11
N ARG A 111 11.21 -42.66 0.10
CA ARG A 111 12.29 -42.61 1.11
C ARG A 111 13.68 -42.97 0.57
N TYR A 112 13.79 -44.03 -0.23
CA TYR A 112 15.09 -44.53 -0.74
C TYR A 112 15.82 -43.55 -1.67
N PHE A 113 15.10 -42.57 -2.25
CA PHE A 113 15.70 -41.52 -3.06
C PHE A 113 16.47 -40.52 -2.19
N TYR A 114 15.99 -40.25 -0.98
CA TYR A 114 16.58 -39.25 -0.06
C TYR A 114 17.48 -39.87 1.01
N PHE A 115 17.13 -41.07 1.50
CA PHE A 115 17.83 -41.73 2.59
C PHE A 115 18.40 -43.07 2.11
N LYS A 116 19.73 -43.19 2.13
CA LYS A 116 20.42 -44.45 1.86
C LYS A 116 20.13 -45.43 2.99
N ARG A 117 19.93 -46.70 2.64
CA ARG A 117 19.66 -47.78 3.60
C ARG A 117 20.77 -47.85 4.65
N ASP A 118 20.36 -48.11 5.89
CA ASP A 118 21.25 -48.38 7.03
C ASP A 118 22.20 -47.21 7.37
N THR A 119 21.81 -45.99 7.01
CA THR A 119 22.46 -44.77 7.49
C THR A 119 21.78 -44.27 8.76
N PRO A 120 22.48 -43.53 9.64
CA PRO A 120 21.88 -42.93 10.84
C PRO A 120 20.64 -42.08 10.53
N ALA A 121 20.65 -41.37 9.39
CA ALA A 121 19.51 -40.59 8.92
C ALA A 121 18.30 -41.46 8.55
N ASP A 122 18.51 -42.64 7.95
CA ASP A 122 17.43 -43.59 7.65
C ASP A 122 16.83 -44.19 8.92
N VAL A 123 17.67 -44.52 9.90
CA VAL A 123 17.23 -45.05 11.20
C VAL A 123 16.40 -44.00 11.95
N ASP A 124 16.87 -42.75 12.00
CA ASP A 124 16.13 -41.65 12.64
C ASP A 124 14.81 -41.36 11.91
N TRP A 125 14.81 -41.35 10.58
CA TRP A 125 13.58 -41.21 9.79
C TRP A 125 12.56 -42.32 10.10
N LYS A 126 13.00 -43.59 10.11
CA LYS A 126 12.16 -44.76 10.44
C LYS A 126 11.62 -44.73 11.87
N ARG A 127 12.31 -44.05 12.79
CA ARG A 127 11.81 -43.81 14.14
C ARG A 127 10.72 -42.74 14.12
N LYS A 128 11.02 -41.56 13.58
CA LYS A 128 10.11 -40.40 13.53
C LYS A 128 8.83 -40.68 12.75
N ILE A 129 8.89 -41.48 11.69
CA ILE A 129 7.71 -41.84 10.90
C ILE A 129 6.71 -42.69 11.69
N LYS A 130 7.16 -43.50 12.65
CA LYS A 130 6.26 -44.31 13.51
C LYS A 130 5.40 -43.41 14.40
N ASP A 131 5.96 -42.30 14.87
CA ASP A 131 5.25 -41.37 15.75
C ASP A 131 4.27 -40.45 14.99
N ARG A 132 4.61 -40.11 13.74
CA ARG A 132 3.83 -39.19 12.87
C ARG A 132 2.82 -39.88 11.96
N LEU A 133 3.05 -41.14 11.59
CA LEU A 133 2.28 -41.93 10.62
C LEU A 133 2.34 -41.44 9.16
N THR A 134 2.64 -40.16 8.91
CA THR A 134 2.83 -39.56 7.58
C THR A 134 4.25 -39.00 7.40
N PRO A 135 4.79 -39.00 6.16
CA PRO A 135 6.00 -38.26 5.82
C PRO A 135 5.88 -36.74 6.03
N SER A 136 4.66 -36.21 5.91
CA SER A 136 4.36 -34.79 6.11
C SER A 136 4.49 -34.41 7.60
N ARG A 137 4.97 -33.20 7.88
CA ARG A 137 5.40 -32.80 9.24
C ARG A 137 4.38 -31.91 9.97
N ASP A 138 3.44 -31.35 9.21
CA ASP A 138 2.60 -30.22 9.55
C ASP A 138 1.09 -30.53 9.47
N ILE A 139 0.72 -31.78 9.20
CA ILE A 139 -0.68 -32.23 9.03
C ILE A 139 -1.23 -33.03 10.22
N GLY A 140 -0.49 -33.06 11.34
CA GLY A 140 -0.81 -33.86 12.52
C GLY A 140 -0.64 -35.35 12.29
N ARG A 141 -1.34 -36.18 13.08
CA ARG A 141 -1.36 -37.63 12.93
C ARG A 141 -2.44 -38.04 11.96
N TYR A 142 -2.04 -38.32 10.73
CA TYR A 142 -2.95 -38.76 9.67
C TYR A 142 -2.26 -39.81 8.79
N ASN A 143 -3.03 -40.77 8.30
CA ASN A 143 -2.54 -41.79 7.36
C ASN A 143 -3.56 -41.98 6.24
N ALA A 144 -3.19 -41.54 5.03
CA ALA A 144 -4.05 -41.63 3.85
C ALA A 144 -4.38 -43.05 3.38
N TYR A 145 -3.63 -44.06 3.84
CA TYR A 145 -3.75 -45.45 3.39
C TYR A 145 -4.37 -46.37 4.47
N SER A 146 -4.73 -45.85 5.64
CA SER A 146 -5.36 -46.65 6.70
C SER A 146 -6.86 -46.80 6.47
N SER A 147 -7.50 -47.71 7.21
CA SER A 147 -8.97 -47.80 7.25
C SER A 147 -9.64 -46.53 7.78
N GLU A 148 -8.89 -45.67 8.46
CA GLU A 148 -9.34 -44.39 9.02
C GLU A 148 -9.02 -43.19 8.10
N ALA A 149 -8.62 -43.43 6.84
CA ALA A 149 -8.32 -42.38 5.87
C ALA A 149 -9.52 -41.45 5.55
N TRP A 150 -10.74 -41.86 5.89
CA TRP A 150 -11.93 -41.02 5.77
C TRP A 150 -11.97 -39.90 6.82
N ASN A 151 -11.21 -40.01 7.91
CA ASN A 151 -11.18 -39.05 9.01
C ASN A 151 -10.06 -38.02 8.80
N ASP A 152 -10.10 -37.32 7.67
CA ASP A 152 -9.13 -36.30 7.29
C ASP A 152 -9.52 -34.89 7.74
N GLU A 153 -10.77 -34.65 8.10
CA GLU A 153 -11.24 -33.35 8.58
C GLU A 153 -10.87 -33.09 10.05
N LEU A 154 -10.68 -31.80 10.37
CA LEU A 154 -10.44 -31.35 11.74
C LEU A 154 -11.75 -30.98 12.43
N LEU A 155 -11.83 -31.27 13.73
CA LEU A 155 -12.89 -30.73 14.57
C LEU A 155 -12.66 -29.24 14.85
N VAL A 156 -13.75 -28.50 15.03
CA VAL A 156 -13.70 -27.08 15.38
C VAL A 156 -12.92 -26.88 16.70
N GLY A 157 -11.96 -25.97 16.68
CA GLY A 157 -11.10 -25.69 17.84
C GLY A 157 -9.85 -26.57 17.95
N SER A 158 -9.58 -27.42 16.95
CA SER A 158 -8.32 -28.16 16.87
C SER A 158 -7.11 -27.23 16.79
N VAL A 159 -6.05 -27.56 17.52
CA VAL A 159 -4.80 -26.78 17.54
C VAL A 159 -3.91 -27.07 16.33
N GLU A 160 -4.15 -28.17 15.61
CA GLU A 160 -3.30 -28.66 14.51
C GLU A 160 -3.22 -27.70 13.32
N SER A 161 -4.28 -26.94 13.06
CA SER A 161 -4.32 -25.92 12.00
C SER A 161 -3.55 -24.64 12.35
N GLU A 162 -3.21 -24.43 13.62
CA GLU A 162 -2.53 -23.20 14.06
C GLU A 162 -1.05 -23.19 13.61
N PRO A 163 -0.57 -22.07 13.03
CA PRO A 163 0.83 -21.98 12.58
C PRO A 163 1.85 -22.25 13.68
N GLU A 164 1.56 -21.85 14.93
CA GLU A 164 2.45 -22.10 16.07
C GLU A 164 2.63 -23.59 16.35
N HIS A 165 1.55 -24.38 16.24
CA HIS A 165 1.61 -25.83 16.41
C HIS A 165 2.45 -26.46 15.30
N GLN A 166 2.27 -26.02 14.05
CA GLN A 166 3.03 -26.49 12.91
C GLN A 166 4.52 -26.17 13.04
N ILE A 167 4.86 -24.96 13.48
CA ILE A 167 6.26 -24.57 13.75
C ILE A 167 6.85 -25.46 14.84
N ASN A 168 6.12 -25.69 15.93
CA ASN A 168 6.58 -26.57 17.01
C ASN A 168 6.78 -28.02 16.54
N ALA A 169 5.90 -28.54 15.69
CA ALA A 169 6.05 -29.87 15.11
C ALA A 169 7.28 -29.97 14.19
N LEU A 170 7.52 -28.95 13.37
CA LEU A 170 8.69 -28.85 12.49
C LEU A 170 10.01 -28.73 13.27
N VAL A 171 10.04 -27.89 14.31
CA VAL A 171 11.21 -27.73 15.19
C VAL A 171 11.50 -29.03 15.93
N LYS A 172 10.48 -29.69 16.50
CA LYS A 172 10.61 -30.99 17.17
C LYS A 172 11.14 -32.08 16.24
N ASP A 173 10.76 -32.06 14.96
CA ASP A 173 11.29 -33.01 13.97
C ASP A 173 12.73 -32.70 13.58
N ALA A 174 13.10 -31.40 13.56
CA ALA A 174 14.44 -30.93 13.25
C ALA A 174 15.43 -31.16 14.39
N GLU A 175 14.97 -31.15 15.64
CA GLU A 175 15.72 -31.59 16.82
C GLU A 175 16.06 -33.08 16.66
N GLY A 176 17.17 -33.34 15.96
CA GLY A 176 17.71 -34.67 15.75
C GLY A 176 18.19 -35.28 17.06
N ARG A 177 18.03 -36.60 17.19
CA ARG A 177 18.74 -37.37 18.21
C ARG A 177 19.87 -38.08 17.50
N VAL A 178 21.12 -37.74 17.84
CA VAL A 178 22.28 -38.51 17.36
C VAL A 178 22.14 -39.92 17.91
N VAL A 179 21.98 -40.88 17.01
CA VAL A 179 21.94 -42.30 17.36
C VAL A 179 23.38 -42.77 17.42
N THR A 180 23.97 -42.81 18.62
CA THR A 180 25.21 -43.53 18.88
C THR A 180 24.88 -44.98 19.20
N ASP A 181 25.70 -45.93 18.70
CA ASP A 181 25.45 -47.39 18.76
C ASP A 181 25.33 -47.98 20.18
N THR A 182 25.51 -47.20 21.25
CA THR A 182 25.66 -47.73 22.62
C THR A 182 24.70 -47.20 23.69
N ASP A 183 23.65 -46.42 23.43
CA ASP A 183 22.83 -45.91 24.55
C ASP A 183 21.33 -45.74 24.30
N GLU A 184 20.56 -46.40 25.18
CA GLU A 184 19.18 -46.07 25.58
C GLU A 184 19.11 -44.79 26.46
N GLY A 185 20.20 -44.04 26.62
CA GLY A 185 20.26 -42.78 27.35
C GLY A 185 19.80 -41.57 26.52
N GLU A 186 19.18 -40.58 27.16
CA GLU A 186 18.79 -39.28 26.58
C GLU A 186 20.00 -38.57 25.95
N GLY A 187 20.30 -38.90 24.69
CA GLY A 187 21.35 -38.24 23.93
C GLY A 187 21.12 -36.74 23.87
N LYS A 188 22.21 -35.96 23.86
CA LYS A 188 22.19 -34.50 23.66
C LYS A 188 21.29 -34.19 22.46
N LYS A 189 20.23 -33.42 22.72
CA LYS A 189 19.39 -32.83 21.68
C LYS A 189 20.12 -31.59 21.18
N ASP A 190 20.38 -31.54 19.87
CA ASP A 190 20.84 -30.30 19.26
C ASP A 190 19.67 -29.31 19.27
N GLU A 191 19.77 -28.26 20.09
CA GLU A 191 18.73 -27.24 20.18
C GLU A 191 18.68 -26.47 18.86
N VAL A 192 17.57 -26.64 18.14
CA VAL A 192 17.33 -25.92 16.89
C VAL A 192 16.85 -24.50 17.24
N PRO A 193 17.48 -23.44 16.72
CA PRO A 193 17.06 -22.07 17.00
C PRO A 193 15.64 -21.85 16.50
N ARG A 194 14.76 -21.42 17.41
CA ARG A 194 13.36 -21.12 17.09
C ARG A 194 13.27 -19.80 16.32
N PRO A 195 12.30 -19.65 15.40
CA PRO A 195 12.02 -18.36 14.78
C PRO A 195 11.71 -17.29 15.83
N LEU A 196 12.17 -16.06 15.58
CA LEU A 196 11.85 -14.92 16.42
C LEU A 196 10.33 -14.64 16.41
N PRO A 197 9.77 -14.10 17.51
CA PRO A 197 8.37 -13.75 17.57
C PRO A 197 8.04 -12.66 16.53
N ARG A 198 6.84 -12.74 15.97
CA ARG A 198 6.33 -11.76 14.99
C ARG A 198 5.99 -10.41 15.64
N VAL A 199 5.62 -10.44 16.92
CA VAL A 199 5.33 -9.28 17.75
C VAL A 199 6.63 -8.81 18.38
N THR A 200 7.03 -7.58 18.12
CA THR A 200 8.27 -7.00 18.63
C THR A 200 8.06 -6.31 19.98
N GLU A 201 9.15 -5.90 20.64
CA GLU A 201 9.04 -5.08 21.86
C GLU A 201 8.35 -3.73 21.59
N ALA A 202 8.54 -3.17 20.38
CA ALA A 202 7.91 -1.91 19.99
C ALA A 202 6.39 -2.07 19.81
N ASP A 203 5.91 -3.26 19.43
CA ASP A 203 4.49 -3.59 19.42
C ASP A 203 3.92 -3.65 20.84
N GLN A 204 4.63 -4.30 21.77
CA GLN A 204 4.19 -4.42 23.16
C GLN A 204 4.16 -3.08 23.89
N LYS A 205 5.12 -2.19 23.58
CA LYS A 205 5.24 -0.84 24.16
C LYS A 205 4.41 0.22 23.41
N GLU A 206 3.74 -0.15 22.31
CA GLU A 206 3.04 0.76 21.40
C GLU A 206 3.90 1.97 20.97
N ASP A 207 5.19 1.73 20.69
CA ASP A 207 6.11 2.81 20.32
C ASP A 207 5.87 3.27 18.87
N HIS A 208 5.12 4.35 18.73
CA HIS A 208 4.80 4.95 17.44
C HIS A 208 6.00 5.64 16.76
N ARG A 209 7.18 5.73 17.37
CA ARG A 209 8.39 6.25 16.71
C ARG A 209 9.24 5.16 16.09
N SER A 210 9.14 3.93 16.56
CA SER A 210 9.89 2.80 16.01
C SER A 210 9.34 2.33 14.67
N LEU A 211 10.25 1.96 13.76
CA LEU A 211 9.92 1.32 12.49
C LEU A 211 9.70 -0.20 12.62
N ASP A 212 10.17 -0.80 13.72
CA ASP A 212 10.11 -2.23 13.98
C ASP A 212 8.79 -2.65 14.65
N ARG A 213 7.86 -1.71 14.83
CA ARG A 213 6.47 -1.94 15.21
C ARG A 213 5.65 -2.37 13.99
N LEU A 214 4.67 -3.25 14.12
CA LEU A 214 3.73 -3.70 13.09
C LEU A 214 4.44 -4.13 11.80
N LEU A 215 5.35 -5.09 11.91
CA LEU A 215 6.15 -5.57 10.77
C LEU A 215 5.32 -6.16 9.62
N HIS A 216 4.09 -6.60 9.89
CA HIS A 216 3.17 -7.16 8.90
C HIS A 216 2.29 -6.10 8.18
N ARG A 217 2.40 -4.82 8.56
CA ARG A 217 1.66 -3.71 7.96
C ARG A 217 2.59 -2.62 7.44
N THR A 218 2.05 -1.77 6.57
CA THR A 218 2.66 -0.58 6.03
C THR A 218 2.48 0.55 7.03
N LEU A 219 3.58 1.16 7.41
CA LEU A 219 3.57 2.35 8.25
C LEU A 219 3.83 3.59 7.40
N TYR A 220 3.16 4.68 7.74
CA TYR A 220 3.31 5.97 7.10
C TYR A 220 3.86 6.99 8.08
N LEU A 221 4.79 7.81 7.61
CA LEU A 221 5.33 8.92 8.39
C LEU A 221 4.32 10.07 8.45
N LEU A 222 3.92 10.45 9.65
CA LEU A 222 3.17 11.67 9.93
C LEU A 222 4.01 12.61 10.77
N VAL A 223 3.89 13.90 10.49
CA VAL A 223 4.53 14.97 11.25
C VAL A 223 3.47 15.86 11.87
N GLN A 224 3.78 16.36 13.06
CA GLN A 224 2.94 17.30 13.78
C GLN A 224 3.41 18.72 13.46
N VAL A 225 2.60 19.45 12.70
CA VAL A 225 2.89 20.84 12.30
C VAL A 225 2.11 21.79 13.20
N LYS A 226 2.82 22.75 13.81
CA LYS A 226 2.20 23.80 14.61
C LYS A 226 1.78 24.97 13.73
N ASN A 227 0.50 25.32 13.76
CA ASN A 227 -0.05 26.47 13.04
C ASN A 227 -0.76 27.40 14.05
N GLY A 228 -0.04 28.42 14.50
CA GLY A 228 -0.46 29.25 15.64
C GLY A 228 -0.49 28.43 16.93
N ASP A 229 -1.60 28.48 17.65
CA ASP A 229 -1.78 27.74 18.92
C ASP A 229 -2.20 26.28 18.74
N LYS A 230 -2.57 25.88 17.52
CA LYS A 230 -3.04 24.52 17.23
C LYS A 230 -1.98 23.69 16.53
N ALA A 231 -1.91 22.42 16.88
CA ALA A 231 -1.04 21.44 16.24
C ALA A 231 -1.88 20.45 15.43
N PHE A 232 -1.46 20.14 14.21
CA PHE A 232 -2.16 19.24 13.31
C PHE A 232 -1.23 18.15 12.80
N TRP A 233 -1.72 16.92 12.76
CA TRP A 233 -1.02 15.80 12.14
C TRP A 233 -1.27 15.79 10.64
N MET A 234 -0.19 15.79 9.85
CA MET A 234 -0.26 15.74 8.40
C MET A 234 0.99 15.08 7.81
N PHE A 235 0.95 14.82 6.51
CA PHE A 235 2.14 14.35 5.81
C PHE A 235 3.12 15.51 5.63
N PRO A 236 4.45 15.25 5.66
CA PRO A 236 5.44 16.27 5.40
C PRO A 236 5.15 16.96 4.07
N SER A 237 5.07 18.29 4.08
CA SER A 237 4.75 19.07 2.88
C SER A 237 5.37 20.46 2.92
N VAL A 238 5.81 20.92 1.74
CA VAL A 238 6.50 22.20 1.55
C VAL A 238 5.84 23.01 0.45
N LYS A 239 5.88 24.33 0.58
CA LYS A 239 5.49 25.25 -0.49
C LYS A 239 6.47 25.16 -1.66
N LEU A 240 5.91 24.97 -2.85
CA LEU A 240 6.69 24.82 -4.06
C LEU A 240 7.35 26.17 -4.44
N GLU A 241 8.64 26.14 -4.71
CA GLU A 241 9.43 27.26 -5.24
C GLU A 241 9.37 27.32 -6.78
N GLU A 242 9.64 28.49 -7.37
CA GLU A 242 9.39 28.72 -8.81
C GLU A 242 10.26 27.88 -9.76
N LYS A 243 11.40 27.35 -9.29
CA LYS A 243 12.36 26.57 -10.10
C LYS A 243 12.45 25.10 -9.71
N GLU A 244 11.54 24.60 -8.86
CA GLU A 244 11.55 23.20 -8.44
C GLU A 244 10.40 22.38 -9.01
N ASN A 245 10.69 21.11 -9.32
CA ASN A 245 9.69 20.12 -9.68
C ASN A 245 9.03 19.58 -8.42
N LEU A 246 7.81 19.07 -8.56
CA LEU A 246 7.05 18.50 -7.44
C LEU A 246 7.82 17.40 -6.69
N ARG A 247 8.59 16.57 -7.41
CA ARG A 247 9.45 15.55 -6.80
C ARG A 247 10.58 16.16 -5.96
N MET A 248 11.28 17.17 -6.48
CA MET A 248 12.37 17.84 -5.75
C MET A 248 11.82 18.53 -4.50
N GLY A 249 10.66 19.18 -4.61
CA GLY A 249 9.95 19.74 -3.46
C GLY A 249 9.54 18.69 -2.43
N ALA A 250 9.15 17.47 -2.86
CA ALA A 250 8.81 16.38 -1.95
C ALA A 250 10.05 15.77 -1.25
N GLU A 251 11.17 15.64 -1.95
CA GLU A 251 12.46 15.21 -1.38
C GLU A 251 12.96 16.24 -0.36
N ARG A 252 12.87 17.54 -0.69
CA ARG A 252 13.17 18.64 0.23
C ARG A 252 12.21 18.66 1.43
N ALA A 253 10.92 18.44 1.20
CA ALA A 253 9.94 18.34 2.28
C ALA A 253 10.30 17.26 3.29
N LEU A 254 10.81 16.12 2.82
CA LEU A 254 11.29 15.08 3.71
C LEU A 254 12.54 15.51 4.50
N LEU A 255 13.52 16.09 3.82
CA LEU A 255 14.79 16.50 4.42
C LEU A 255 14.60 17.60 5.46
N ASP A 256 13.78 18.61 5.17
CA ASP A 256 13.46 19.72 6.07
C ASP A 256 12.61 19.29 7.28
N SER A 257 11.84 18.21 7.12
CA SER A 257 10.91 17.74 8.16
C SER A 257 11.52 16.71 9.09
N ALA A 258 12.18 15.70 8.52
CA ALA A 258 12.59 14.48 9.20
C ALA A 258 14.09 14.18 9.03
N GLY A 259 14.85 15.11 8.45
CA GLY A 259 16.30 15.06 8.37
C GLY A 259 16.85 14.12 7.27
N PRO A 260 18.18 14.11 7.10
CA PRO A 260 18.85 13.34 6.05
C PRO A 260 19.10 11.86 6.42
N ASN A 261 18.85 11.45 7.67
CA ASN A 261 19.22 10.13 8.20
C ASN A 261 18.25 9.01 7.78
N MET A 262 17.68 9.11 6.58
CA MET A 262 16.78 8.11 6.00
C MET A 262 17.19 7.79 4.57
N ASN A 263 17.41 6.50 4.30
CA ASN A 263 17.55 6.01 2.95
C ASN A 263 16.15 5.85 2.34
N THR A 264 15.79 6.79 1.47
CA THR A 264 14.47 6.84 0.85
C THR A 264 14.55 6.74 -0.66
N TRP A 265 13.51 6.14 -1.23
CA TRP A 265 13.35 5.98 -2.67
C TRP A 265 11.99 6.54 -3.09
N MET A 266 12.02 7.53 -3.98
CA MET A 266 10.82 8.09 -4.60
C MET A 266 10.35 7.17 -5.73
N VAL A 267 9.08 6.75 -5.67
CA VAL A 267 8.53 5.74 -6.60
C VAL A 267 8.40 6.29 -8.02
N GLY A 268 8.06 7.57 -8.17
CA GLY A 268 7.88 8.20 -9.47
C GLY A 268 7.66 9.71 -9.36
N TYR A 269 7.35 10.34 -10.50
CA TYR A 269 7.14 11.80 -10.60
C TYR A 269 5.66 12.21 -10.54
N HIS A 270 4.74 11.25 -10.65
CA HIS A 270 3.30 11.52 -10.66
C HIS A 270 2.74 11.57 -9.23
N PRO A 271 1.88 12.56 -8.90
CA PRO A 271 1.22 12.58 -7.61
C PRO A 271 0.20 11.45 -7.50
N ILE A 272 0.18 10.78 -6.36
CA ILE A 272 -0.76 9.69 -6.04
C ILE A 272 -2.09 10.20 -5.46
N GLY A 273 -2.11 11.46 -5.03
CA GLY A 273 -3.26 12.08 -4.41
C GLY A 273 -3.05 13.58 -4.26
N HIS A 274 -4.13 14.28 -3.92
CA HIS A 274 -4.07 15.70 -3.66
C HIS A 274 -5.05 16.08 -2.54
N TYR A 275 -4.78 17.19 -1.87
CA TYR A 275 -5.64 17.80 -0.87
C TYR A 275 -5.78 19.28 -1.17
N VAL A 276 -7.01 19.77 -1.24
CA VAL A 276 -7.32 21.18 -1.49
C VAL A 276 -7.91 21.78 -0.22
N TYR A 277 -7.21 22.75 0.34
CA TYR A 277 -7.70 23.55 1.46
C TYR A 277 -8.10 24.93 0.95
N ASN A 278 -9.39 25.26 1.07
CA ASN A 278 -9.89 26.60 0.77
C ASN A 278 -10.04 27.39 2.07
N LEU A 279 -9.51 28.61 2.08
CA LEU A 279 -9.71 29.55 3.18
C LEU A 279 -11.18 30.01 3.18
N ARG A 280 -11.78 30.05 4.37
CA ARG A 280 -13.16 30.58 4.54
C ARG A 280 -13.27 32.05 4.14
N LYS A 281 -12.23 32.83 4.40
CA LYS A 281 -12.09 34.22 3.98
C LYS A 281 -10.79 34.32 3.19
N PRO A 282 -10.86 34.54 1.86
CA PRO A 282 -9.67 34.77 1.07
C PRO A 282 -8.90 35.98 1.60
N LYS A 283 -7.57 35.92 1.57
CA LYS A 283 -6.72 37.04 1.99
C LYS A 283 -6.39 37.88 0.75
N PRO A 284 -6.93 39.10 0.60
CA PRO A 284 -6.55 39.97 -0.51
C PRO A 284 -5.14 40.50 -0.28
N ASN A 285 -4.29 40.43 -1.30
CA ASN A 285 -3.04 41.17 -1.35
C ASN A 285 -3.17 42.28 -2.42
N PRO A 286 -3.55 43.51 -2.02
CA PRO A 286 -3.82 44.60 -2.95
C PRO A 286 -2.59 45.04 -3.73
N GLU A 287 -1.37 44.90 -3.18
CA GLU A 287 -0.12 45.31 -3.83
C GLU A 287 0.23 44.44 -5.06
N ALA A 288 -0.18 43.17 -5.03
CA ALA A 288 0.10 42.22 -6.11
C ALA A 288 -1.11 41.97 -7.03
N GLY A 289 -2.29 42.55 -6.73
CA GLY A 289 -3.53 42.27 -7.47
C GLY A 289 -4.03 40.81 -7.32
N ILE A 290 -3.69 40.14 -6.20
CA ILE A 290 -3.92 38.71 -6.00
C ILE A 290 -4.85 38.47 -4.80
N GLU A 291 -5.80 37.55 -4.96
CA GLU A 291 -6.64 37.02 -3.88
C GLU A 291 -6.14 35.63 -3.48
N PHE A 292 -5.59 35.47 -2.27
CA PHE A 292 -5.14 34.16 -1.80
C PHE A 292 -6.32 33.32 -1.32
N ARG A 293 -6.66 32.26 -2.07
CA ARG A 293 -7.82 31.41 -1.81
C ARG A 293 -7.52 30.19 -0.94
N GLY A 294 -6.26 29.78 -0.86
CA GLY A 294 -5.86 28.65 -0.02
C GLY A 294 -4.72 27.85 -0.63
N GLU A 295 -4.67 26.56 -0.30
CA GLU A 295 -3.52 25.70 -0.55
C GLU A 295 -3.93 24.42 -1.30
N LYS A 296 -3.08 23.99 -2.23
CA LYS A 296 -3.22 22.71 -2.94
C LYS A 296 -1.99 21.88 -2.71
N ILE A 297 -2.13 20.78 -1.98
CA ILE A 297 -1.05 19.85 -1.66
C ILE A 297 -1.14 18.67 -2.61
N PHE A 298 -0.06 18.36 -3.33
CA PHE A 298 0.04 17.17 -4.15
C PHE A 298 1.01 16.18 -3.51
N PHE A 299 0.56 14.94 -3.33
CA PHE A 299 1.32 13.91 -2.62
C PHE A 299 2.06 12.98 -3.57
N LEU A 300 3.36 12.82 -3.37
CA LEU A 300 4.15 11.75 -4.02
C LEU A 300 4.37 10.59 -3.07
N LYS A 301 4.56 9.41 -3.65
CA LYS A 301 4.87 8.20 -2.89
C LYS A 301 6.38 8.06 -2.71
N GLY A 302 6.81 7.96 -1.46
CA GLY A 302 8.16 7.58 -1.08
C GLY A 302 8.17 6.23 -0.34
N ARG A 303 9.27 5.50 -0.44
CA ARG A 303 9.54 4.31 0.37
C ARG A 303 10.80 4.52 1.21
N ILE A 304 10.74 4.17 2.49
CA ILE A 304 11.93 4.09 3.33
C ILE A 304 12.51 2.68 3.26
N MET A 305 13.81 2.58 3.04
CA MET A 305 14.55 1.32 3.03
C MET A 305 15.30 1.10 4.35
N ALA A 306 15.91 2.16 4.89
CA ALA A 306 16.65 2.15 6.14
C ALA A 306 16.72 3.55 6.75
N GLY A 307 17.18 3.65 8.00
CA GLY A 307 17.31 4.91 8.74
C GLY A 307 16.08 5.27 9.56
N GLN A 308 16.07 6.48 10.12
CA GLN A 308 15.02 6.96 11.00
C GLN A 308 14.84 8.48 10.87
N ALA A 309 13.63 8.95 11.12
CA ALA A 309 13.32 10.37 11.16
C ALA A 309 13.98 11.05 12.38
N ASP A 310 14.60 12.19 12.14
CA ASP A 310 15.25 13.02 13.15
C ASP A 310 14.74 14.47 13.04
N LEU A 311 14.22 15.01 14.14
CA LEU A 311 13.58 16.33 14.19
C LEU A 311 14.54 17.42 14.68
N THR A 312 15.75 17.07 15.12
CA THR A 312 16.71 18.01 15.73
C THR A 312 17.09 19.18 14.82
N LYS A 313 17.04 18.99 13.49
CA LYS A 313 17.34 20.00 12.47
C LYS A 313 16.12 20.49 11.71
N SER A 314 14.91 20.24 12.20
CA SER A 314 13.69 20.58 11.46
C SER A 314 13.47 22.09 11.36
N THR A 315 13.20 22.57 10.15
CA THR A 315 13.05 24.00 9.83
C THR A 315 11.59 24.46 9.79
N GLN A 316 10.62 23.53 9.86
CA GLN A 316 9.20 23.80 9.60
C GLN A 316 8.32 23.94 10.85
N GLY A 317 8.91 24.15 12.03
CA GLY A 317 8.14 24.20 13.28
C GLY A 317 7.41 22.89 13.59
N ILE A 318 8.02 21.77 13.20
CA ILE A 318 7.52 20.43 13.47
C ILE A 318 7.88 20.06 14.90
N THR A 319 6.90 19.60 15.67
CA THR A 319 7.07 19.30 17.08
C THR A 319 7.31 17.82 17.35
N ASP A 320 6.67 16.95 16.57
CA ASP A 320 6.71 15.50 16.77
C ASP A 320 6.49 14.75 15.46
N PHE A 321 6.84 13.46 15.44
CA PHE A 321 6.58 12.56 14.32
C PHE A 321 6.13 11.18 14.81
N LYS A 322 5.38 10.49 13.97
CA LYS A 322 4.91 9.12 14.24
C LYS A 322 4.87 8.29 12.96
N TRP A 323 5.14 7.00 13.10
CA TRP A 323 4.93 5.97 12.11
C TRP A 323 3.63 5.23 12.41
N LEU A 324 2.62 5.45 11.58
CA LEU A 324 1.25 4.98 11.82
C LEU A 324 0.73 4.13 10.68
N ALA A 325 -0.02 3.07 11.03
CA ALA A 325 -0.76 2.27 10.06
C ALA A 325 -2.02 3.03 9.59
N LYS A 326 -2.57 2.66 8.43
CA LYS A 326 -3.76 3.31 7.85
C LYS A 326 -4.92 3.48 8.86
N ASP A 327 -5.22 2.44 9.61
CA ASP A 327 -6.31 2.43 10.61
C ASP A 327 -6.08 3.40 11.77
N GLU A 328 -4.82 3.67 12.09
CA GLU A 328 -4.44 4.57 13.19
C GLU A 328 -4.50 6.04 12.73
N ILE A 329 -4.11 6.32 11.49
CA ILE A 329 -4.03 7.67 10.91
C ILE A 329 -5.36 8.42 11.05
N GLN A 330 -6.48 7.73 10.83
CA GLN A 330 -7.82 8.32 10.92
C GLN A 330 -8.09 8.99 12.28
N LYS A 331 -7.51 8.48 13.36
CA LYS A 331 -7.70 9.01 14.73
C LYS A 331 -6.92 10.31 14.97
N TYR A 332 -5.86 10.55 14.22
CA TYR A 332 -4.94 11.68 14.43
C TYR A 332 -5.20 12.86 13.50
N VAL A 333 -5.60 12.59 12.26
CA VAL A 333 -5.77 13.64 11.25
C VAL A 333 -7.19 14.19 11.23
N LEU A 334 -7.37 15.40 10.69
CA LEU A 334 -8.70 15.99 10.55
C LEU A 334 -9.59 15.17 9.60
N PRO A 335 -10.91 15.05 9.84
CA PRO A 335 -11.81 14.25 9.01
C PRO A 335 -11.82 14.65 7.53
N VAL A 336 -11.74 15.94 7.25
CA VAL A 336 -11.69 16.47 5.87
C VAL A 336 -10.40 16.03 5.19
N TYR A 337 -9.28 16.11 5.90
CA TYR A 337 -7.98 15.65 5.39
C TYR A 337 -7.99 14.14 5.15
N TRP A 338 -8.48 13.35 6.11
CA TRP A 338 -8.65 11.90 5.98
C TRP A 338 -9.44 11.50 4.73
N SER A 339 -10.54 12.19 4.45
CA SER A 339 -11.39 11.91 3.30
C SER A 339 -10.64 11.99 1.95
N SER A 340 -9.67 12.90 1.85
CA SER A 340 -8.84 13.08 0.66
C SER A 340 -7.70 12.06 0.58
N ILE A 341 -7.10 11.71 1.72
CA ILE A 341 -5.90 10.88 1.74
C ILE A 341 -6.17 9.37 1.81
N LYS A 342 -7.33 8.93 2.34
CA LYS A 342 -7.59 7.51 2.64
C LYS A 342 -7.41 6.55 1.44
N ASN A 343 -7.67 7.04 0.23
CA ASN A 343 -7.62 6.25 -1.00
C ASN A 343 -6.19 6.09 -1.54
N MET A 344 -5.24 6.92 -1.08
CA MET A 344 -3.83 6.84 -1.49
C MET A 344 -3.01 5.90 -0.61
N LEU A 345 -3.60 5.42 0.49
CA LEU A 345 -2.99 4.53 1.47
C LEU A 345 -3.44 3.09 1.26
N GLU A 346 -2.48 2.16 1.34
CA GLU A 346 -2.70 0.73 1.28
C GLU A 346 -3.32 0.26 2.61
N GLU A 347 -4.23 -0.72 2.54
CA GLU A 347 -4.76 -1.36 3.75
C GLU A 347 -3.71 -2.17 4.50
N ARG A 348 -2.64 -2.57 3.82
CA ARG A 348 -1.55 -3.36 4.37
C ARG A 348 -0.21 -2.81 4.07
#